data_AF-A0A1H7E1R4-F1
#
_entry.id   AF-A0A1H7E1R4-F1
#
_cell.length_a   1.000
_cell.length_b   1.000
_cell.length_c   1.000
_cell.angle_alpha   90.00
_cell.angle_beta   90.00
_cell.angle_gamma   90.00
#
_symmetry.space_group_name_H-M   'P 1'
#
loop_
_entity.id
_entity.type
_entity.pdbx_description
1 polymer ?
#
loop_
_entity_poly.entity_id
_entity_poly.type
_entity_poly.pdbx_seq_one_letter_code
_entity_poly.pdbx_strand_id
1 'polypeptide(L)'
;MGQAKQRGTKEQRIAQAKAKTDALRPEKLVCGACKTAFTDFDAMDTRNMRSIGAAFGGICPSCSETVLAFSGEKDAVADAMIAWQDAMGSEGKLGMQSRAGQHIPFEG
;
A
#
# COMPACT_ATOMS: atom_id res chain seq x y z
N MET A 1 20.88 8.24 40.33
CA MET A 1 19.83 9.01 39.62
C MET A 1 19.66 8.41 38.23
N GLY A 2 18.40 8.29 37.78
CA GLY A 2 17.91 7.22 36.90
C GLY A 2 18.35 7.23 35.42
N GLN A 3 18.82 6.07 34.97
CA GLN A 3 19.13 5.76 33.57
C GLN A 3 17.85 5.41 32.78
N ALA A 4 16.98 6.39 32.53
CA ALA A 4 15.69 6.18 31.85
C ALA A 4 15.57 6.88 30.48
N LYS A 5 16.67 7.21 29.79
CA LYS A 5 16.65 7.99 28.54
C LYS A 5 17.39 7.30 27.39
N GLN A 6 16.98 6.10 26.99
CA GLN A 6 17.38 5.52 25.68
C GLN A 6 16.24 4.79 24.96
N ARG A 7 14.98 5.13 25.28
CA ARG A 7 13.86 4.79 24.38
C ARG A 7 13.87 5.83 23.28
N GLY A 8 14.35 5.47 22.09
CA GLY A 8 14.53 6.36 20.94
C GLY A 8 13.42 7.40 20.79
N THR A 9 13.81 8.61 20.39
CA THR A 9 12.91 9.77 20.33
C THR A 9 11.72 9.49 19.42
N LYS A 10 10.61 10.20 19.62
CA LYS A 10 9.42 10.08 18.76
C LYS A 10 9.79 10.25 17.28
N GLU A 11 10.73 11.15 16.99
CA GLU A 11 11.30 11.38 15.66
C GLU A 11 12.04 10.16 15.10
N GLN A 12 12.87 9.48 15.89
CA GLN A 12 13.53 8.24 15.43
C GLN A 12 12.52 7.14 15.09
N ARG A 13 11.43 7.02 15.85
CA ARG A 13 10.37 6.05 15.55
C ARG A 13 9.62 6.39 14.26
N ILE A 14 9.34 7.67 14.02
CA ILE A 14 8.71 8.14 12.78
C ILE A 14 9.64 7.91 11.58
N ALA A 15 10.93 8.24 11.72
CA ALA A 15 11.92 8.03 10.65
C ALA A 15 12.08 6.54 10.31
N GLN A 16 12.13 5.67 11.31
CA GLN A 16 12.25 4.23 11.09
C GLN A 16 10.98 3.63 10.45
N ALA A 17 9.79 4.12 10.84
CA ALA A 17 8.54 3.72 10.20
C ALA A 17 8.50 4.17 8.73
N LYS A 18 8.86 5.44 8.46
CA LYS A 18 8.96 5.97 7.09
C LYS A 18 9.96 5.17 6.24
N ALA A 19 11.14 4.86 6.77
CA ALA A 19 12.15 4.10 6.04
C ALA A 19 11.68 2.67 5.69
N LYS A 20 10.91 2.02 6.56
CA LYS A 20 10.33 0.70 6.28
C LYS A 20 9.28 0.77 5.18
N THR A 21 8.41 1.78 5.22
CA THR A 21 7.39 1.99 4.17
C THR A 21 8.04 2.36 2.85
N ASP A 22 9.05 3.24 2.85
CA ASP A 22 9.80 3.64 1.66
C ASP A 22 10.53 2.46 1.01
N ALA A 23 11.14 1.58 1.82
CA ALA A 23 11.75 0.34 1.33
C ALA A 23 10.75 -0.61 0.65
N LEU A 24 9.46 -0.53 1.00
CA LEU A 24 8.38 -1.30 0.38
C LEU A 24 7.69 -0.54 -0.77
N ARG A 25 8.09 0.71 -1.04
CA ARG A 25 7.49 1.54 -2.08
C ARG A 25 7.78 0.95 -3.47
N PRO A 26 6.75 0.69 -4.30
CA PRO A 26 6.96 0.32 -5.69
C PRO A 26 7.46 1.51 -6.49
N GLU A 27 8.14 1.27 -7.62
CA GLU A 27 8.62 2.36 -8.48
C GLU A 27 7.45 3.09 -9.16
N LYS A 28 6.37 2.36 -9.43
CA LYS A 28 5.14 2.83 -10.07
C LYS A 28 3.96 2.00 -9.61
N LEU A 29 2.78 2.61 -9.55
CA LEU A 29 1.51 1.91 -9.47
C LEU A 29 0.95 1.72 -10.88
N VAL A 30 0.28 0.61 -11.12
CA VAL A 30 -0.44 0.34 -12.37
C VAL A 30 -1.93 0.42 -12.09
N CYS A 31 -2.72 0.99 -12.99
CA CYS A 31 -4.16 1.00 -12.82
C CYS A 31 -4.74 -0.38 -13.17
N GLY A 32 -5.53 -0.98 -12.27
CA GLY A 32 -6.24 -2.22 -12.54
C GLY A 32 -7.25 -2.10 -13.71
N ALA A 33 -7.83 -0.92 -13.91
CA ALA A 33 -8.84 -0.66 -14.94
C ALA A 33 -8.23 -0.44 -16.34
N CYS A 34 -7.34 0.54 -16.50
CA CYS A 34 -6.81 0.94 -17.81
C CYS A 34 -5.35 0.53 -18.07
N LYS A 35 -4.71 -0.16 -17.10
CA LYS A 35 -3.29 -0.59 -17.15
C LYS A 35 -2.27 0.55 -17.27
N THR A 36 -2.68 1.81 -17.10
CA THR A 36 -1.74 2.94 -17.06
C THR A 36 -0.87 2.84 -15.82
N ALA A 37 0.45 2.89 -16.02
CA ALA A 37 1.40 3.03 -14.93
C ALA A 37 1.59 4.51 -14.58
N PHE A 38 1.66 4.84 -13.29
CA PHE A 38 1.84 6.20 -12.80
C PHE A 38 2.65 6.20 -11.51
N THR A 39 3.37 7.29 -11.28
CA THR A 39 4.27 7.47 -10.12
C THR A 39 3.73 8.46 -9.10
N ASP A 40 2.62 9.14 -9.45
CA ASP A 40 1.91 10.10 -8.60
C ASP A 40 1.00 9.35 -7.63
N PHE A 41 1.57 8.94 -6.49
CA PHE A 41 0.85 8.23 -5.43
C PHE A 41 1.52 8.45 -4.09
N ASP A 42 0.73 8.32 -3.03
CA ASP A 42 1.16 8.55 -1.66
C ASP A 42 1.15 7.26 -0.84
N ALA A 43 2.00 7.23 0.19
CA ALA A 43 1.95 6.18 1.19
C ALA A 43 0.77 6.45 2.13
N MET A 44 -0.05 5.43 2.35
CA MET A 44 -1.16 5.46 3.27
C MET A 44 -0.74 4.98 4.66
N ASP A 45 -1.51 5.38 5.67
CA ASP A 45 -1.27 4.96 7.04
C ASP A 45 -1.75 3.52 7.26
N THR A 46 -0.81 2.60 7.49
CA THR A 46 -1.12 1.17 7.72
C THR A 46 -1.02 0.77 9.19
N ARG A 47 -0.94 1.71 10.13
CA ARG A 47 -0.71 1.39 11.56
C ARG A 47 -1.81 0.54 12.18
N ASN A 48 -3.04 0.64 11.65
CA ASN A 48 -4.19 -0.15 12.10
C ASN A 48 -4.44 -1.41 11.26
N MET A 49 -3.63 -1.64 10.22
CA MET A 49 -3.74 -2.80 9.35
C MET A 49 -2.73 -3.87 9.81
N ARG A 50 -3.20 -4.90 10.51
CA ARG A 50 -2.31 -5.99 10.97
C ARG A 50 -1.67 -6.67 9.76
N SER A 51 -0.38 -6.94 9.85
CA SER A 51 0.40 -7.66 8.83
C SER A 51 0.50 -6.98 7.45
N ILE A 52 0.01 -5.74 7.30
CA ILE A 52 0.30 -4.86 6.16
C ILE A 52 1.46 -3.93 6.53
N GLY A 53 2.59 -4.11 5.87
CA GLY A 53 3.81 -3.31 6.10
C GLY A 53 3.77 -1.94 5.44
N ALA A 54 3.07 -1.81 4.31
CA ALA A 54 2.87 -0.57 3.58
C ALA A 54 1.62 -0.63 2.70
N ALA A 55 1.02 0.53 2.47
CA ALA A 55 -0.06 0.69 1.51
C ALA A 55 0.19 1.98 0.74
N PHE A 56 -0.15 1.97 -0.54
CA PHE A 56 0.06 3.08 -1.45
C PHE A 56 -1.23 3.33 -2.20
N GLY A 57 -1.61 4.60 -2.32
CA GLY A 57 -2.85 5.01 -2.96
C GLY A 57 -2.65 6.23 -3.84
N GLY A 58 -3.34 6.26 -4.97
CA GLY A 58 -3.33 7.41 -5.88
C GLY A 58 -4.49 7.37 -6.85
N ILE A 59 -4.72 8.49 -7.53
CA ILE A 59 -5.73 8.62 -8.58
C ILE A 59 -5.05 8.39 -9.92
N CYS A 60 -5.59 7.49 -10.73
CA CYS A 60 -5.03 7.24 -12.06
C CYS A 60 -5.21 8.47 -12.96
N PRO A 61 -4.14 9.04 -13.54
CA PRO A 61 -4.23 10.24 -14.38
C PRO A 61 -4.91 9.99 -15.73
N SER A 62 -5.11 8.73 -16.13
CA SER A 62 -5.69 8.34 -17.42
C SER A 62 -7.20 8.14 -17.34
N CYS A 63 -7.70 7.50 -16.27
CA CYS A 63 -9.12 7.16 -16.13
C CYS A 63 -9.76 7.67 -14.84
N SER A 64 -9.03 8.44 -14.02
CA SER A 64 -9.49 9.00 -12.74
C SER A 64 -9.94 7.98 -11.69
N GLU A 65 -9.59 6.70 -11.89
CA GLU A 65 -9.90 5.62 -10.94
C GLU A 65 -8.99 5.68 -9.72
N THR A 66 -9.54 5.36 -8.55
CA THR A 66 -8.74 5.20 -7.34
C THR A 66 -8.01 3.86 -7.38
N VAL A 67 -6.70 3.90 -7.23
CA VAL A 67 -5.84 2.71 -7.27
C VAL A 67 -5.16 2.58 -5.92
N LEU A 68 -5.37 1.44 -5.27
CA LEU A 68 -4.68 1.06 -4.03
C LEU A 68 -3.78 -0.15 -4.26
N ALA A 69 -2.61 -0.13 -3.63
CA ALA A 69 -1.68 -1.24 -3.57
C ALA A 69 -1.27 -1.50 -2.13
N PHE A 70 -1.45 -2.74 -1.68
CA PHE A 70 -1.04 -3.20 -0.35
C PHE A 70 0.22 -4.07 -0.45
N SER A 71 1.14 -3.87 0.48
CA SER A 71 2.37 -4.66 0.62
C SER A 71 2.45 -5.20 2.03
N GLY A 72 2.41 -6.52 2.17
CA GLY A 72 2.40 -7.20 3.47
C GLY A 72 2.46 -8.71 3.32
N GLU A 73 2.06 -9.43 4.37
CA GLU A 73 1.84 -10.88 4.30
C GLU A 73 0.74 -11.23 3.31
N LYS A 74 0.87 -12.38 2.63
CA LYS A 74 -0.07 -12.82 1.59
C LYS A 74 -1.51 -12.87 2.10
N ASP A 75 -1.75 -13.49 3.25
CA ASP A 75 -3.08 -13.61 3.85
C ASP A 75 -3.66 -12.24 4.23
N ALA A 76 -2.82 -11.33 4.75
CA ALA A 76 -3.25 -9.99 5.13
C ALA A 76 -3.59 -9.12 3.92
N VAL A 77 -2.80 -9.23 2.84
CA VAL A 77 -3.08 -8.55 1.57
C VAL A 77 -4.37 -9.08 0.96
N ALA A 78 -4.59 -10.40 1.00
CA ALA A 78 -5.84 -11.01 0.53
C ALA A 78 -7.06 -10.50 1.33
N ASP A 79 -6.97 -10.50 2.67
CA ASP A 79 -8.03 -9.99 3.54
C ASP A 79 -8.33 -8.50 3.28
N ALA A 80 -7.29 -7.68 3.14
CA ALA A 80 -7.44 -6.27 2.78
C ALA A 80 -8.09 -6.06 1.42
N MET A 81 -7.75 -6.89 0.42
CA MET A 81 -8.36 -6.85 -0.91
C MET A 81 -9.85 -7.24 -0.86
N ILE A 82 -10.21 -8.26 -0.08
CA ILE A 82 -11.61 -8.66 0.13
C ILE A 82 -12.39 -7.54 0.81
N ALA A 83 -11.86 -6.98 1.90
CA ALA A 83 -12.50 -5.87 2.61
C ALA A 83 -12.67 -4.62 1.72
N TRP A 84 -11.71 -4.36 0.83
CA TRP A 84 -11.78 -3.28 -0.14
C TRP A 84 -12.85 -3.51 -1.21
N GLN A 85 -12.99 -4.75 -1.68
CA GLN A 85 -14.03 -5.14 -2.62
C GLN A 85 -15.42 -5.10 -1.99
N ASP A 86 -15.56 -5.49 -0.72
CA ASP A 86 -16.81 -5.36 0.03
C ASP A 86 -17.22 -3.89 0.20
N ALA A 87 -16.26 -3.03 0.55
CA ALA A 87 -16.50 -1.60 0.78
C ALA A 87 -16.83 -0.82 -0.51
N MET A 88 -16.20 -1.15 -1.64
CA MET A 88 -16.46 -0.50 -2.94
C MET A 88 -17.49 -1.24 -3.81
N GLY A 89 -17.96 -2.41 -3.37
CA GLY A 89 -18.82 -3.28 -4.18
C GLY A 89 -18.15 -3.77 -5.48
N SER A 90 -18.97 -4.08 -6.49
CA SER A 90 -18.56 -4.66 -7.78
C SER A 90 -17.69 -3.73 -8.65
N GLU A 91 -17.46 -2.49 -8.25
CA GLU A 91 -16.65 -1.51 -8.99
C GLU A 91 -15.15 -1.64 -8.68
N GLY A 92 -14.80 -2.28 -7.56
CA GLY A 92 -13.41 -2.52 -7.18
C GLY A 92 -12.72 -3.59 -8.03
N LYS A 93 -11.84 -3.18 -8.94
CA LYS A 93 -10.99 -4.10 -9.72
C LYS A 93 -9.77 -4.53 -8.90
N LEU A 94 -9.75 -5.81 -8.55
CA LEU A 94 -8.65 -6.43 -7.83
C LEU A 94 -7.53 -6.91 -8.77
N GLY A 95 -6.30 -6.84 -8.29
CA GLY A 95 -5.13 -7.32 -9.01
C GLY A 95 -3.89 -7.34 -8.14
N MET A 96 -2.94 -8.19 -8.49
CA MET A 96 -1.62 -8.23 -7.89
C MET A 96 -0.67 -7.38 -8.71
N GLN A 97 0.21 -6.64 -8.06
CA GLN A 97 1.28 -5.92 -8.74
C GLN A 97 2.63 -6.22 -8.11
N SER A 98 3.60 -6.54 -8.95
CA SER A 98 4.98 -6.66 -8.51
C SER A 98 5.58 -5.27 -8.28
N ARG A 99 6.66 -5.20 -7.48
CA ARG A 99 7.39 -3.95 -7.25
C ARG A 99 7.96 -3.34 -8.55
N ALA A 100 8.21 -4.18 -9.56
CA ALA A 100 8.63 -3.77 -10.90
C ALA A 100 7.48 -3.21 -11.78
N GLY A 101 6.27 -3.17 -11.24
CA GLY A 101 5.07 -2.70 -11.94
C GLY A 101 4.52 -3.69 -12.96
N GLN A 102 4.68 -4.99 -12.72
CA GLN A 102 3.93 -6.01 -13.47
C GLN A 102 2.59 -6.21 -12.78
N HIS A 103 1.50 -5.86 -13.46
CA HIS A 103 0.14 -6.10 -12.96
C HIS A 103 -0.41 -7.42 -13.48
N ILE A 104 -0.75 -8.31 -12.56
CA ILE A 104 -1.48 -9.55 -12.80
C ILE A 104 -2.92 -9.32 -12.33
N PRO A 105 -3.93 -9.28 -13.24
CA PRO A 105 -5.32 -9.18 -12.83
C PRO A 105 -5.69 -10.36 -11.92
N PHE A 106 -6.47 -10.08 -10.88
CA PHE A 106 -7.07 -11.13 -10.07
C PHE A 106 -8.33 -11.57 -10.81
N GLU A 107 -8.24 -12.66 -11.57
CA GLU A 107 -9.41 -13.35 -12.10
C GLU A 107 -9.99 -14.17 -10.94
N GLY A 108 -11.06 -13.66 -10.34
CA GLY A 108 -11.87 -14.37 -9.35
C GLY A 108 -12.79 -15.39 -10.01
#